data_AF-A0A6M1R7F1-F1
#
_entry.id   AF-A0A6M1R7F1-F1
#
_cell.length_a   1.000
_cell.length_b   1.000
_cell.length_c   1.000
_cell.angle_alpha   90.00
_cell.angle_beta   90.00
_cell.angle_gamma   90.00
#
_symmetry.space_group_name_H-M   'P 1'
#
loop_
_entity.id
_entity.type
_entity.pdbx_description
1 polymer ?
#
loop_
_entity_poly.entity_id
_entity_poly.type
_entity_poly.pdbx_seq_one_letter_code
_entity_poly.pdbx_strand_id
1 'polypeptide(L)'
;MTDRSVGGDDVVQWARTAEFSAPLRWGEIEAEILSRPAPDGEPPAGPNPVMAVPLYVIGAVVYATPLLGLGMLVARAIGAIPDSGAWQRAAFGAFVVALFVALVTLETWRSSGRRRRWMDLIVTGVSGGASGVGFALLQSGIADLAGGGLLILVLVSAMAGVAVFAAVLAGSKGWRRRTPKKLRPQTREDRSYNNVRARVLEILVKRGVVDEREVDIPAMLDMPIGSWGELDART
;
A
#
# COMPACT_ATOMS: atom_id res chain seq x y z
N MET A 1 -35.43 8.96 -20.57
CA MET A 1 -34.06 9.41 -20.27
C MET A 1 -34.13 10.17 -18.95
N THR A 2 -33.89 9.49 -17.84
CA THR A 2 -33.99 10.08 -16.50
C THR A 2 -32.60 10.47 -16.03
N ASP A 3 -32.49 11.74 -15.66
CA ASP A 3 -31.31 12.44 -15.17
C ASP A 3 -30.91 11.89 -13.79
N ARG A 4 -30.01 10.90 -13.76
CA ARG A 4 -29.60 10.15 -12.54
C ARG A 4 -28.27 10.62 -11.94
N SER A 5 -27.62 11.63 -12.52
CA SER A 5 -26.35 12.19 -12.01
C SER A 5 -26.51 13.33 -10.99
N VAL A 6 -27.74 13.82 -10.80
CA VAL A 6 -28.00 15.11 -10.13
C VAL A 6 -27.52 15.16 -8.67
N GLY A 7 -27.64 14.07 -7.90
CA GLY A 7 -27.34 14.10 -6.47
C GLY A 7 -25.85 14.24 -6.11
N GLY A 8 -24.96 13.59 -6.85
CA GLY A 8 -23.52 13.60 -6.55
C GLY A 8 -22.82 14.90 -6.96
N ASP A 9 -23.23 15.48 -8.07
CA ASP A 9 -22.64 16.72 -8.60
C ASP A 9 -23.06 17.94 -7.77
N ASP A 10 -24.25 17.92 -7.19
CA ASP A 10 -24.74 18.98 -6.30
C ASP A 10 -23.90 19.08 -5.02
N VAL A 11 -23.62 17.97 -4.34
CA VAL A 11 -22.76 17.96 -3.12
C VAL A 11 -21.36 18.50 -3.45
N VAL A 12 -20.82 18.11 -4.61
CA VAL A 12 -19.50 18.55 -5.08
C VAL A 12 -19.50 20.05 -5.38
N GLN A 13 -20.55 20.58 -6.02
CA GLN A 13 -20.67 22.01 -6.26
C GLN A 13 -20.80 22.80 -4.96
N TRP A 14 -21.62 22.34 -4.03
CA TRP A 14 -21.73 22.95 -2.71
C TRP A 14 -20.40 22.99 -1.98
N ALA A 15 -19.64 21.89 -1.94
CA ALA A 15 -18.33 21.87 -1.28
C ALA A 15 -17.33 22.87 -1.89
N ARG A 16 -17.51 23.26 -3.16
CA ARG A 16 -16.68 24.26 -3.83
C ARG A 16 -17.05 25.70 -3.44
N THR A 17 -18.33 25.96 -3.20
CA THR A 17 -18.84 27.34 -2.99
C THR A 17 -19.19 27.65 -1.55
N ALA A 18 -19.41 26.63 -0.71
CA ALA A 18 -19.80 26.82 0.68
C ALA A 18 -18.73 27.58 1.46
N GLU A 19 -19.19 28.49 2.31
CA GLU A 19 -18.36 29.19 3.29
C GLU A 19 -18.34 28.35 4.57
N PHE A 20 -17.14 27.98 5.03
CA PHE A 20 -16.94 27.21 6.25
C PHE A 20 -16.42 28.14 7.35
N SER A 21 -17.04 28.07 8.52
CA SER A 21 -16.59 28.80 9.70
C SER A 21 -15.33 28.14 10.28
N ALA A 22 -14.47 28.96 10.90
CA ALA A 22 -13.36 28.48 11.72
C ALA A 22 -13.76 28.57 13.21
N PRO A 23 -13.62 27.50 14.02
CA PRO A 23 -13.09 26.18 13.67
C PRO A 23 -14.07 25.37 12.81
N LEU A 24 -13.52 24.52 11.93
CA LEU A 24 -14.29 23.61 11.09
C LEU A 24 -15.12 22.65 11.95
N ARG A 25 -16.41 22.54 11.61
CA ARG A 25 -17.36 21.62 12.25
C ARG A 25 -17.62 20.43 11.33
N TRP A 26 -16.86 19.37 11.52
CA TRP A 26 -16.91 18.14 10.72
C TRP A 26 -18.29 17.47 10.77
N GLY A 27 -18.97 17.53 11.91
CA GLY A 27 -20.33 17.02 12.06
C GLY A 27 -21.34 17.75 11.18
N GLU A 28 -21.20 19.07 11.02
CA GLU A 28 -22.07 19.87 10.14
C GLU A 28 -21.80 19.55 8.67
N ILE A 29 -20.53 19.40 8.29
CA ILE A 29 -20.14 19.01 6.93
C ILE A 29 -20.71 17.64 6.58
N GLU A 30 -20.57 16.65 7.47
CA GLU A 30 -21.10 15.32 7.22
C GLU A 30 -22.63 15.29 7.21
N ALA A 31 -23.28 16.01 8.12
CA ALA A 31 -24.73 16.15 8.13
C ALA A 31 -25.25 16.74 6.81
N GLU A 32 -24.54 17.72 6.25
CA GLU A 32 -24.88 18.32 4.96
C GLU A 32 -24.59 17.39 3.77
N ILE A 33 -23.57 16.53 3.85
CA ILE A 33 -23.36 15.47 2.85
C ILE A 33 -24.51 14.44 2.90
N LEU A 34 -24.95 14.09 4.11
CA LEU A 34 -25.99 13.07 4.33
C LEU A 34 -27.41 13.59 4.17
N SER A 35 -27.63 14.90 4.25
CA SER A 35 -28.93 15.52 3.99
C SER A 35 -29.33 15.44 2.51
N ARG A 36 -28.34 15.23 1.63
CA ARG A 36 -28.55 15.16 0.19
C ARG A 36 -28.81 13.73 -0.27
N PRO A 37 -29.60 13.56 -1.35
CA PRO A 37 -29.85 12.24 -1.90
C PRO A 37 -28.54 11.52 -2.20
N ALA A 38 -28.44 10.26 -1.77
CA ALA A 38 -27.31 9.41 -2.12
C ALA A 38 -27.11 9.49 -3.65
N PRO A 39 -25.88 9.72 -4.14
CA PRO A 39 -25.65 9.70 -5.57
C PRO A 39 -26.05 8.33 -6.10
N ASP A 40 -27.00 8.32 -7.03
CA ASP A 40 -27.36 7.17 -7.87
C ASP A 40 -26.26 6.93 -8.92
N GLY A 41 -25.02 6.87 -8.44
CA GLY A 41 -23.84 6.60 -9.23
C GLY A 41 -23.30 5.23 -8.85
N GLU A 42 -22.99 4.42 -9.86
CA GLU A 42 -22.06 3.33 -9.63
C GLU A 42 -20.78 3.94 -9.05
N PRO A 43 -20.26 3.45 -7.91
CA PRO A 43 -18.98 3.93 -7.38
C PRO A 43 -17.97 3.92 -8.53
N PRO A 44 -17.10 4.94 -8.68
CA PRO A 44 -16.13 4.97 -9.77
C PRO A 44 -15.50 3.60 -9.84
N ALA A 45 -15.67 2.94 -10.99
CA ALA A 45 -15.30 1.54 -11.14
C ALA A 45 -13.88 1.43 -10.60
N GLY A 46 -13.70 0.66 -9.53
CA GLY A 46 -12.37 0.30 -9.06
C GLY A 46 -11.56 -0.19 -10.28
N PRO A 47 -10.22 -0.10 -10.25
CA PRO A 47 -9.39 -0.41 -11.41
C PRO A 47 -9.92 -1.67 -12.07
N ASN A 48 -10.37 -1.53 -13.34
CA ASN A 48 -11.12 -2.56 -14.06
C ASN A 48 -10.44 -3.90 -13.77
N PRO A 49 -11.14 -4.91 -13.22
CA PRO A 49 -10.48 -6.14 -12.76
C PRO A 49 -9.64 -6.78 -13.87
N VAL A 50 -10.07 -6.65 -15.13
CA VAL A 50 -9.32 -7.10 -16.31
C VAL A 50 -8.01 -6.34 -16.51
N MET A 51 -7.99 -5.02 -16.27
CA MET A 51 -6.75 -4.21 -16.28
C MET A 51 -5.92 -4.36 -15.01
N ALA A 52 -6.53 -4.76 -13.90
CA ALA A 52 -5.83 -5.02 -12.64
C ALA A 52 -5.10 -6.37 -12.65
N VAL A 53 -5.64 -7.39 -13.34
CA VAL A 53 -4.99 -8.72 -13.47
C VAL A 53 -3.54 -8.64 -13.95
N PRO A 54 -3.19 -7.97 -15.07
CA PRO A 54 -1.80 -7.92 -15.52
C PRO A 54 -0.90 -7.19 -14.50
N LEU A 55 -1.39 -6.16 -13.81
CA LEU A 55 -0.65 -5.50 -12.74
C LEU A 55 -0.38 -6.45 -11.56
N TYR A 56 -1.37 -7.26 -11.16
CA TYR A 56 -1.19 -8.26 -10.12
C TYR A 56 -0.22 -9.38 -10.54
N VAL A 57 -0.28 -9.83 -11.80
CA VAL A 57 0.63 -10.85 -12.34
C VAL A 57 2.05 -10.31 -12.40
N ILE A 58 2.26 -9.10 -12.92
CA ILE A 58 3.57 -8.44 -12.94
C ILE A 58 4.08 -8.29 -11.51
N GLY A 59 3.25 -7.81 -10.58
CA GLY A 59 3.61 -7.72 -9.17
C GLY A 59 4.02 -9.06 -8.59
N ALA A 60 3.23 -10.11 -8.80
CA ALA A 60 3.51 -11.46 -8.30
C ALA A 60 4.83 -12.02 -8.85
N VAL A 61 5.10 -11.86 -10.16
CA VAL A 61 6.36 -12.29 -10.79
C VAL A 61 7.55 -11.53 -10.22
N VAL A 62 7.42 -10.21 -10.10
CA VAL A 62 8.44 -9.32 -9.55
C VAL A 62 8.74 -9.69 -8.09
N TYR A 63 7.71 -9.97 -7.27
CA TYR A 63 7.88 -10.39 -5.88
C TYR A 63 8.36 -11.84 -5.71
N ALA A 64 8.14 -12.71 -6.69
CA ALA A 64 8.67 -14.07 -6.71
C ALA A 64 10.14 -14.15 -7.16
N THR A 65 10.67 -13.08 -7.75
CA THR A 65 12.03 -13.03 -8.30
C THR A 65 13.13 -13.36 -7.26
N PRO A 66 13.08 -12.90 -5.99
CA PRO A 66 14.03 -13.31 -4.96
C PRO A 66 14.02 -14.83 -4.69
N LEU A 67 12.85 -15.46 -4.77
CA LEU A 67 12.71 -16.91 -4.59
C LEU A 67 13.31 -17.70 -5.76
N LEU A 68 13.22 -17.16 -6.98
CA LEU A 68 13.88 -17.74 -8.16
C LEU A 68 15.41 -17.68 -8.01
N GLY A 69 15.95 -16.55 -7.56
CA GLY A 69 17.38 -16.40 -7.27
C GLY A 69 17.86 -17.38 -6.19
N LEU A 70 17.10 -17.52 -5.10
CA LEU A 70 17.36 -18.51 -4.06
C LEU A 70 17.28 -19.95 -4.59
N GLY A 71 16.24 -20.27 -5.37
CA GLY A 71 16.06 -21.60 -5.96
C GLY A 71 17.22 -21.99 -6.87
N MET A 72 17.75 -21.04 -7.64
CA MET A 72 18.96 -21.26 -8.46
C MET A 72 20.20 -21.52 -7.61
N LEU A 73 20.40 -20.78 -6.51
CA LEU A 73 21.50 -21.03 -5.58
C LEU A 73 21.40 -22.42 -4.93
N VAL A 74 20.21 -22.81 -4.48
CA VAL A 74 19.96 -24.14 -3.90
C VAL A 74 20.19 -25.24 -4.93
N ALA A 75 19.66 -25.08 -6.14
CA ALA A 75 19.84 -26.05 -7.22
C ALA A 75 21.32 -26.19 -7.62
N ARG A 76 22.11 -25.11 -7.57
CA ARG A 76 23.56 -25.16 -7.76
C ARG A 76 24.26 -25.86 -6.59
N ALA A 77 23.83 -25.60 -5.35
CA ALA A 77 24.38 -26.20 -4.14
C ALA A 77 24.31 -27.74 -4.15
N ILE A 78 23.16 -28.27 -4.60
CA ILE A 78 22.91 -29.71 -4.67
C ILE A 78 23.43 -30.36 -5.97
N GLY A 79 24.09 -29.59 -6.84
CA GLY A 79 24.63 -30.09 -8.11
C GLY A 79 23.58 -30.38 -9.19
N ALA A 80 22.35 -29.88 -9.06
CA ALA A 80 21.29 -30.09 -10.03
C ALA A 80 21.43 -29.25 -11.31
N ILE A 81 22.28 -28.22 -11.30
CA ILE A 81 22.55 -27.34 -12.45
C ILE A 81 24.04 -27.39 -12.81
N PRO A 82 24.39 -27.56 -14.09
CA PRO A 82 25.78 -27.59 -14.54
C PRO A 82 26.50 -26.26 -14.29
N ASP A 83 27.79 -26.36 -14.00
CA ASP A 83 28.61 -25.20 -13.68
C ASP A 83 28.91 -24.38 -14.94
N SER A 84 28.04 -23.40 -15.20
CA SER A 84 28.09 -22.53 -16.36
C SER A 84 27.90 -21.09 -15.91
N GLY A 85 28.56 -20.14 -16.58
CA GLY A 85 28.35 -18.71 -16.27
C GLY A 85 26.92 -18.21 -16.54
N ALA A 86 26.02 -19.05 -17.06
CA ALA A 86 24.61 -18.71 -17.29
C ALA A 86 23.80 -18.66 -15.99
N TRP A 87 23.98 -19.63 -15.08
CA TRP A 87 23.24 -19.66 -13.82
C TRP A 87 23.62 -18.49 -12.92
N GLN A 88 24.92 -18.12 -12.90
CA GLN A 88 25.42 -16.97 -12.14
C GLN A 88 24.79 -15.67 -12.62
N ARG A 89 24.72 -15.46 -13.95
CA ARG A 89 24.10 -14.27 -14.56
C ARG A 89 22.60 -14.19 -14.25
N ALA A 90 21.90 -15.32 -14.31
CA ALA A 90 20.48 -15.38 -13.98
C ALA A 90 20.21 -15.09 -12.49
N ALA A 91 20.99 -15.70 -11.59
CA ALA A 91 20.91 -15.43 -10.15
C ALA A 91 21.24 -13.96 -9.84
N PHE A 92 22.29 -13.41 -10.45
CA PHE A 92 22.66 -12.00 -10.31
C PHE A 92 21.50 -11.09 -10.72
N GLY A 93 20.92 -11.30 -11.90
CA GLY A 93 19.76 -10.53 -12.38
C GLY A 93 18.58 -10.62 -11.42
N ALA A 94 18.29 -11.81 -10.88
CA ALA A 94 17.21 -11.99 -9.91
C ALA A 94 17.43 -11.19 -8.62
N PHE A 95 18.66 -11.16 -8.09
CA PHE A 95 18.97 -10.37 -6.89
C PHE A 95 18.98 -8.86 -7.16
N VAL A 96 19.37 -8.40 -8.35
CA VAL A 96 19.24 -6.98 -8.74
C VAL A 96 17.76 -6.55 -8.74
N VAL A 97 16.88 -7.37 -9.34
CA VAL A 97 15.44 -7.10 -9.34
C VAL A 97 14.90 -7.10 -7.91
N ALA A 98 15.27 -8.08 -7.09
CA ALA A 98 14.89 -8.13 -5.69
C ALA A 98 15.26 -6.85 -4.91
N LEU A 99 16.47 -6.33 -5.14
CA LEU A 99 16.92 -5.09 -4.52
C LEU A 99 16.09 -3.89 -4.98
N PHE A 100 15.83 -3.77 -6.29
CA PHE A 100 15.01 -2.69 -6.83
C PHE A 100 13.59 -2.71 -6.26
N VAL A 101 13.01 -3.91 -6.15
CA VAL A 101 11.70 -4.12 -5.51
C VAL A 101 11.71 -3.64 -4.07
N ALA A 102 12.72 -4.03 -3.28
CA ALA A 102 12.82 -3.60 -1.89
C ALA A 102 12.88 -2.06 -1.76
N LEU A 103 13.61 -1.38 -2.65
CA LEU A 103 13.69 0.08 -2.68
C LEU A 103 12.35 0.74 -3.06
N VAL A 104 11.67 0.22 -4.08
CA VAL A 104 10.34 0.72 -4.48
C VAL A 104 9.32 0.49 -3.38
N THR A 105 9.35 -0.67 -2.70
CA THR A 105 8.51 -0.96 -1.54
C THR A 105 8.80 0.02 -0.39
N LEU A 106 10.06 0.38 -0.15
CA LEU A 106 10.42 1.36 0.88
C LEU A 106 9.90 2.77 0.54
N GLU A 107 10.03 3.19 -0.71
CA GLU A 107 9.55 4.52 -1.16
C GLU A 107 8.03 4.60 -1.18
N THR A 108 7.36 3.54 -1.63
CA THR A 108 5.90 3.43 -1.56
C THR A 108 5.40 3.38 -0.12
N TRP A 109 6.13 2.73 0.79
CA TRP A 109 5.82 2.75 2.23
C TRP A 109 5.99 4.15 2.84
N ARG A 110 6.97 4.93 2.37
CA ARG A 110 7.20 6.30 2.83
C ARG A 110 6.10 7.26 2.36
N SER A 111 5.61 7.07 1.13
CA SER A 111 4.62 7.93 0.49
C SER A 111 3.17 7.53 0.79
N SER A 112 2.88 6.23 0.85
CA SER A 112 1.57 5.70 1.15
C SER A 112 1.46 5.50 2.65
N GLY A 113 0.65 6.31 3.32
CA GLY A 113 0.37 6.16 4.76
C GLY A 113 -0.02 4.74 5.18
N ARG A 114 -0.14 4.52 6.50
CA ARG A 114 -0.10 3.25 7.26
C ARG A 114 -0.97 2.04 6.82
N ARG A 115 -1.74 2.11 5.72
CA ARG A 115 -2.85 1.21 5.37
C ARG A 115 -2.44 -0.09 4.65
N ARG A 116 -1.26 -0.19 4.00
CA ARG A 116 -0.80 -1.41 3.27
C ARG A 116 0.26 -2.27 3.97
N ARG A 117 0.50 -2.03 5.27
CA ARG A 117 1.61 -2.60 6.05
C ARG A 117 1.72 -4.12 6.10
N TRP A 118 0.63 -4.89 5.97
CA TRP A 118 0.71 -6.36 6.05
C TRP A 118 1.28 -7.02 4.80
N MET A 119 0.92 -6.55 3.60
CA MET A 119 1.51 -7.06 2.35
C MET A 119 2.99 -6.69 2.28
N ASP A 120 3.34 -5.46 2.70
CA ASP A 120 4.74 -5.02 2.77
C ASP A 120 5.55 -5.90 3.74
N LEU A 121 4.99 -6.26 4.90
CA LEU A 121 5.64 -7.17 5.85
C LEU A 121 5.86 -8.58 5.28
N ILE A 122 4.87 -9.15 4.59
CA ILE A 122 4.99 -10.48 3.97
C ILE A 122 6.07 -10.45 2.89
N VAL A 123 5.99 -9.47 1.99
CA VAL A 123 6.95 -9.29 0.89
C VAL A 123 8.38 -9.11 1.41
N THR A 124 8.54 -8.23 2.40
CA THR A 124 9.86 -7.92 2.94
C THR A 124 10.40 -9.09 3.77
N GLY A 125 9.53 -9.78 4.51
CA GLY A 125 9.89 -10.99 5.26
C GLY A 125 10.32 -12.13 4.35
N VAL A 126 9.59 -12.38 3.26
CA VAL A 126 9.96 -13.39 2.26
C VAL A 126 11.26 -13.03 1.55
N SER A 127 11.40 -11.78 1.10
CA SER A 127 12.60 -11.33 0.38
C SER A 127 13.84 -11.31 1.27
N GLY A 128 13.71 -10.81 2.50
CA GLY A 128 14.77 -10.79 3.52
C GLY A 128 15.15 -12.20 3.96
N GLY A 129 14.17 -13.07 4.20
CA GLY A 129 14.39 -14.48 4.54
C GLY A 129 15.11 -15.22 3.41
N ALA A 130 14.65 -15.06 2.17
CA ALA A 130 15.29 -15.68 1.01
C ALA A 130 16.74 -15.22 0.84
N SER A 131 17.00 -13.92 1.03
CA SER A 131 18.36 -13.37 0.97
C SER A 131 19.25 -13.88 2.10
N GLY A 132 18.71 -14.03 3.32
CA GLY A 132 19.43 -14.59 4.47
C GLY A 132 19.81 -16.07 4.28
N VAL A 133 18.89 -16.88 3.75
CA VAL A 133 19.18 -18.28 3.40
C VAL A 133 20.23 -18.35 2.28
N GLY A 134 20.12 -17.50 1.26
CA GLY A 134 21.13 -17.41 0.21
C GLY A 134 22.52 -17.05 0.74
N PHE A 135 22.61 -16.13 1.70
CA PHE A 135 23.87 -15.78 2.36
C PHE A 135 24.45 -16.93 3.18
N ALA A 136 23.62 -17.64 3.96
CA ALA A 136 24.05 -18.80 4.75
C ALA A 136 24.60 -19.92 3.85
N LEU A 137 23.95 -20.16 2.71
CA LEU A 137 24.40 -21.13 1.70
C LEU A 137 25.73 -20.74 1.06
N LEU A 138 25.96 -19.45 0.82
CA LEU A 138 27.24 -18.95 0.31
C LEU A 138 28.35 -19.14 1.36
N GLN A 139 28.09 -18.83 2.63
CA GLN A 139 29.03 -19.06 3.74
C GLN A 139 29.38 -20.54 3.95
N SER A 140 28.46 -21.48 3.64
CA SER A 140 28.72 -22.93 3.78
C SER A 140 29.60 -23.55 2.69
N GLY A 141 30.30 -22.73 1.88
CA GLY A 141 31.30 -23.21 0.90
C GLY A 141 30.89 -23.09 -0.57
N ILE A 142 29.74 -22.48 -0.88
CA ILE A 142 29.37 -22.11 -2.26
C ILE A 142 30.04 -20.79 -2.67
N ALA A 143 30.59 -20.04 -1.72
CA ALA A 143 31.34 -18.80 -1.97
C ALA A 143 32.46 -18.96 -3.02
N ASP A 144 33.15 -20.09 -3.04
CA ASP A 144 34.21 -20.37 -4.03
C ASP A 144 33.66 -20.53 -5.46
N LEU A 145 32.37 -20.86 -5.59
CA LEU A 145 31.66 -21.04 -6.87
C LEU A 145 30.97 -19.76 -7.36
N ALA A 146 30.83 -18.77 -6.49
CA ALA A 146 30.13 -17.52 -6.75
C ALA A 146 31.16 -16.39 -6.80
N GLY A 147 31.57 -15.96 -8.00
CA GLY A 147 32.53 -14.86 -8.15
C GLY A 147 32.19 -13.66 -7.27
N GLY A 148 33.19 -12.97 -6.73
CA GLY A 148 33.05 -12.02 -5.61
C GLY A 148 31.96 -10.94 -5.76
N GLY A 149 31.62 -10.54 -6.99
CA GLY A 149 30.51 -9.62 -7.26
C GLY A 149 29.13 -10.16 -6.87
N LEU A 150 28.87 -11.46 -7.04
CA LEU A 150 27.59 -12.09 -6.64
C LEU A 150 27.46 -12.13 -5.11
N LEU A 151 28.56 -12.43 -4.41
CA LEU A 151 28.62 -12.41 -2.94
C LEU A 151 28.28 -11.02 -2.38
N ILE A 152 28.90 -9.97 -2.92
CA ILE A 152 28.62 -8.59 -2.51
C ILE A 152 27.16 -8.24 -2.78
N LEU A 153 26.62 -8.59 -3.94
CA LEU A 153 25.24 -8.28 -4.30
C LEU A 153 24.24 -8.99 -3.37
N VAL A 154 24.44 -10.28 -3.08
CA VAL A 154 23.58 -11.05 -2.16
C VAL A 154 23.65 -10.44 -0.76
N LEU A 155 24.83 -10.04 -0.30
CA LEU A 155 25.00 -9.39 0.99
C LEU A 155 24.26 -8.04 1.06
N VAL A 156 24.43 -7.19 0.04
CA VAL A 156 23.74 -5.89 -0.04
C VAL A 156 22.23 -6.08 -0.11
N SER A 157 21.74 -7.04 -0.88
CA SER A 157 20.31 -7.38 -0.97
C SER A 157 19.76 -7.87 0.37
N ALA A 158 20.50 -8.72 1.08
CA ALA A 158 20.13 -9.19 2.41
C ALA A 158 20.06 -8.03 3.42
N MET A 159 21.08 -7.16 3.43
CA MET A 159 21.10 -5.99 4.29
C MET A 159 19.94 -5.03 3.99
N ALA A 160 19.66 -4.76 2.71
CA ALA A 160 18.54 -3.93 2.30
C ALA A 160 17.20 -4.54 2.73
N GLY A 161 17.00 -5.84 2.50
CA GLY A 161 15.79 -6.56 2.95
C GLY A 161 15.59 -6.49 4.45
N VAL A 162 16.64 -6.71 5.24
CA VAL A 162 16.60 -6.60 6.71
C VAL A 162 16.32 -5.17 7.16
N ALA A 163 16.95 -4.17 6.54
CA ALA A 163 16.73 -2.76 6.86
C ALA A 163 15.29 -2.31 6.60
N VAL A 164 14.72 -2.68 5.44
CA VAL A 164 13.31 -2.42 5.13
C VAL A 164 12.41 -3.15 6.12
N PHE A 165 12.70 -4.41 6.45
CA PHE A 165 11.90 -5.18 7.40
C PHE A 165 11.89 -4.52 8.78
N ALA A 166 13.07 -4.10 9.25
CA ALA A 166 13.23 -3.39 10.51
C ALA A 166 12.51 -2.03 10.50
N ALA A 167 12.57 -1.27 9.39
CA ALA A 167 11.86 0.00 9.25
C ALA A 167 10.33 -0.18 9.31
N VAL A 168 9.80 -1.18 8.60
CA VAL A 168 8.36 -1.51 8.63
C VAL A 168 7.94 -1.98 10.02
N LEU A 169 8.76 -2.80 10.69
CA LEU A 169 8.51 -3.27 12.05
C LEU A 169 8.58 -2.14 13.08
N ALA A 170 9.55 -1.23 12.97
CA ALA A 170 9.64 -0.06 13.85
C ALA A 170 8.44 0.87 13.65
N GLY A 171 8.01 1.06 12.41
CA GLY A 171 6.80 1.82 12.09
C GLY A 171 5.50 1.14 12.53
N SER A 172 5.50 -0.17 12.78
CA SER A 172 4.32 -0.93 13.21
C SER A 172 4.01 -0.79 14.70
N LYS A 173 4.94 -0.30 15.54
CA LYS A 173 4.77 -0.12 16.99
C LYS A 173 3.63 0.82 17.40
N GLY A 174 3.02 1.55 16.47
CA GLY A 174 1.79 2.32 16.68
C GLY A 174 0.49 1.52 16.57
N TRP A 175 0.54 0.19 16.42
CA TRP A 175 -0.64 -0.69 16.42
C TRP A 175 -1.25 -0.79 17.83
N ARG A 176 -1.75 0.32 18.38
CA ARG A 176 -2.85 0.20 19.33
C ARG A 176 -3.92 -0.56 18.58
N ARG A 177 -4.27 -1.74 19.08
CA ARG A 177 -5.47 -2.49 18.67
C ARG A 177 -6.64 -1.51 18.77
N ARG A 178 -6.94 -0.76 17.71
CA ARG A 178 -8.31 -0.36 17.45
C ARG A 178 -8.98 -1.69 17.21
N THR A 179 -9.63 -2.20 18.24
CA THR A 179 -10.51 -3.35 18.17
C THR A 179 -11.27 -3.17 16.86
N PRO A 180 -11.16 -4.10 15.90
CA PRO A 180 -11.90 -3.95 14.66
C PRO A 180 -13.37 -3.85 15.09
N LYS A 181 -13.94 -2.63 15.04
CA LYS A 181 -15.37 -2.42 15.22
C LYS A 181 -15.95 -3.36 14.18
N LYS A 182 -16.73 -4.36 14.64
CA LYS A 182 -17.31 -5.42 13.80
C LYS A 182 -17.73 -4.76 12.48
N LEU A 183 -17.00 -5.10 11.40
CA LEU A 183 -17.23 -4.54 10.09
C LEU A 183 -18.66 -4.91 9.72
N ARG A 184 -19.59 -4.00 9.96
CA ARG A 184 -20.94 -4.14 9.44
C ARG A 184 -20.76 -4.24 7.93
N PRO A 185 -21.36 -5.24 7.26
CA PRO A 185 -21.24 -5.36 5.81
C PRO A 185 -21.64 -4.02 5.19
N GLN A 186 -20.67 -3.37 4.55
CA GLN A 186 -20.81 -2.02 4.03
C GLN A 186 -21.83 -2.08 2.88
N THR A 187 -22.95 -1.38 3.05
CA THR A 187 -24.02 -1.37 2.05
C THR A 187 -23.55 -0.63 0.80
N ARG A 188 -24.24 -0.83 -0.33
CA ARG A 188 -23.95 -0.09 -1.58
C ARG A 188 -24.06 1.42 -1.36
N GLU A 189 -25.04 1.83 -0.56
CA GLU A 189 -25.28 3.21 -0.16
C GLU A 189 -24.12 3.76 0.67
N ASP A 190 -23.62 3.00 1.66
CA ASP A 190 -22.46 3.42 2.44
C ASP A 190 -21.23 3.67 1.56
N ARG A 191 -21.02 2.86 0.52
CA ARG A 191 -19.91 3.06 -0.43
C ARG A 191 -20.09 4.35 -1.24
N SER A 192 -21.32 4.65 -1.65
CA SER A 192 -21.62 5.89 -2.39
C SER A 192 -21.30 7.11 -1.53
N TYR A 193 -21.81 7.16 -0.29
CA TYR A 193 -21.51 8.26 0.64
C TYR A 193 -20.03 8.39 0.96
N ASN A 194 -19.29 7.28 1.12
CA ASN A 194 -17.85 7.35 1.35
C ASN A 194 -17.08 7.95 0.16
N ASN A 195 -17.51 7.69 -1.07
CA ASN A 195 -16.91 8.34 -2.24
C ASN A 195 -17.21 9.85 -2.29
N VAL A 196 -18.42 10.25 -1.89
CA VAL A 196 -18.77 11.67 -1.77
C VAL A 196 -17.94 12.34 -0.68
N ARG A 197 -17.85 11.74 0.52
CA ARG A 197 -16.97 12.21 1.60
C ARG A 197 -15.54 12.41 1.13
N ALA A 198 -14.99 11.44 0.37
CA ALA A 198 -13.64 11.55 -0.19
C ALA A 198 -13.47 12.73 -1.15
N ARG A 199 -14.43 12.93 -2.07
CA ARG A 199 -14.42 14.06 -3.01
C ARG A 199 -14.57 15.40 -2.30
N VAL A 200 -15.45 15.50 -1.30
CA VAL A 200 -15.64 16.72 -0.51
C VAL A 200 -14.35 17.06 0.23
N LEU A 201 -13.72 16.10 0.92
CA LEU A 201 -12.43 16.33 1.59
C LEU A 201 -11.35 16.78 0.60
N GLU A 202 -11.25 16.15 -0.57
CA GLU A 202 -10.30 16.57 -1.62
C GLU A 202 -10.53 18.02 -2.06
N ILE A 203 -11.79 18.45 -2.18
CA ILE A 203 -12.13 19.83 -2.53
C ILE A 203 -11.76 20.79 -1.39
N LEU A 204 -12.07 20.45 -0.14
CA LEU A 204 -11.73 21.28 1.02
C LEU A 204 -10.22 21.50 1.15
N VAL A 205 -9.44 20.44 0.91
CA VAL A 205 -7.97 20.52 0.84
C VAL A 205 -7.51 21.41 -0.30
N LYS A 206 -8.02 21.20 -1.52
CA LYS A 206 -7.64 22.02 -2.69
C LYS A 206 -7.98 23.50 -2.50
N ARG A 207 -9.04 23.82 -1.75
CA ARG A 207 -9.41 25.19 -1.39
C ARG A 207 -8.55 25.79 -0.28
N GLY A 208 -7.68 25.00 0.35
CA GLY A 208 -6.89 25.43 1.51
C GLY A 208 -7.74 25.65 2.76
N VAL A 209 -8.97 25.12 2.80
CA VAL A 209 -9.84 25.18 3.99
C VAL A 209 -9.34 24.21 5.06
N VAL A 210 -8.77 23.08 4.63
CA VAL A 210 -8.22 22.01 5.47
C VAL A 210 -6.75 21.80 5.10
N ASP A 211 -5.85 21.84 6.08
CA ASP A 211 -4.47 21.41 5.88
C ASP A 211 -4.37 19.88 6.02
N GLU A 212 -3.81 19.21 5.00
CA GLU A 212 -3.54 17.77 5.02
C GLU A 212 -2.65 17.34 6.20
N ARG A 213 -1.87 18.27 6.77
CA ARG A 213 -1.00 18.02 7.92
C ARG A 213 -1.75 17.99 9.24
N GLU A 214 -2.85 18.71 9.33
CA GLU A 214 -3.65 18.81 10.56
C GLU A 214 -4.68 17.68 10.64
N VAL A 215 -5.13 17.18 9.49
CA VAL A 215 -6.26 16.24 9.39
C VAL A 215 -5.85 14.95 8.69
N ASP A 216 -5.97 13.82 9.41
CA ASP A 216 -5.77 12.48 8.85
C ASP A 216 -7.00 12.07 8.01
N ILE A 217 -7.05 12.55 6.75
CA ILE A 217 -8.10 12.27 5.76
C ILE A 217 -8.38 10.76 5.63
N PRO A 218 -7.35 9.88 5.49
CA PRO A 218 -7.58 8.44 5.49
C PRO A 218 -8.31 7.93 6.73
N ALA A 219 -7.93 8.40 7.93
CA ALA A 219 -8.61 8.00 9.15
C ALA A 219 -10.05 8.50 9.21
N MET A 220 -10.34 9.70 8.69
CA MET A 220 -11.71 10.25 8.60
C MET A 220 -12.61 9.44 7.68
N LEU A 221 -12.10 8.99 6.53
CA LEU A 221 -12.86 8.16 5.60
C LEU A 221 -13.14 6.75 6.15
N ASP A 222 -12.31 6.28 7.10
CA ASP A 222 -12.52 5.02 7.81
C ASP A 222 -13.52 5.12 8.97
N MET A 223 -13.94 6.34 9.34
CA MET A 223 -14.94 6.53 10.37
C MET A 223 -16.33 6.12 9.86
N PRO A 224 -17.17 5.51 10.73
CA PRO A 224 -18.57 5.24 10.41
C PRO A 224 -19.27 6.48 9.84
N ILE A 225 -20.21 6.26 8.92
CA ILE A 225 -21.02 7.35 8.38
C ILE A 225 -21.84 7.98 9.51
N GLY A 226 -21.84 9.31 9.58
CA GLY A 226 -22.53 10.09 10.61
C GLY A 226 -21.74 10.23 11.92
N SER A 227 -20.43 9.93 11.92
CA SER A 227 -19.58 10.02 13.12
C SER A 227 -18.48 11.09 13.07
N TRP A 228 -18.41 11.91 12.02
CA TRP A 228 -17.46 13.03 11.94
C TRP A 228 -17.66 14.06 13.04
N GLY A 229 -18.87 14.20 13.60
CA GLY A 229 -19.11 15.03 14.78
C GLY A 229 -18.30 14.60 16.02
N GLU A 230 -17.80 13.37 16.09
CA GLU A 230 -16.87 12.95 17.15
C GLU A 230 -15.50 13.65 17.07
N LEU A 231 -15.13 14.21 15.91
CA LEU A 231 -13.90 14.97 15.72
C LEU A 231 -14.01 16.37 16.29
N ASP A 232 -15.18 17.00 16.17
CA ASP A 232 -15.46 18.33 16.70
C ASP A 232 -15.28 18.37 18.21
N ALA A 233 -15.67 17.30 18.91
CA ALA A 233 -15.50 17.16 20.35
C ALA A 233 -14.04 17.02 20.82
N ARG A 234 -13.08 16.87 19.91
CA ARG A 234 -11.65 16.65 20.21
C ARG A 234 -10.76 17.84 19.86
N THR A 235 -11.30 18.84 19.17
CA THR A 235 -10.65 20.09 18.76
C THR A 235 -11.03 21.22 19.68
#